data_AF-A0A2I0V1X9-F1
#
_entry.id   AF-A0A2I0V1X9-F1
#
_cell.length_a   1.000
_cell.length_b   1.000
_cell.length_c   1.000
_cell.angle_alpha   90.00
_cell.angle_beta   90.00
_cell.angle_gamma   90.00
#
_symmetry.space_group_name_H-M   'P 1'
#
loop_
_entity.id
_entity.type
_entity.pdbx_description
1 polymer ?
#
loop_
_entity_poly.entity_id
_entity_poly.type
_entity_poly.pdbx_seq_one_letter_code
_entity_poly.pdbx_strand_id
1 'polypeptide(L)'
;MKLKISTWLQNLGIACSIASLLTLFFRLSEFSWVTKSVYHIPVFFVCIFLMSIIIAADVRNLFKKLFWYEKRKIQRPIWQVGIGFIFFLAQISMVMVFSQELTQPQLGGMPLFLVIAFMNAFILTVIYEEIFYRTSNQ
;
A
#
# COMPACT_ATOMS: atom_id res chain seq x y z
N MET A 1 18.21 -11.51 -16.35
CA MET A 1 16.85 -11.99 -15.98
C MET A 1 16.06 -10.80 -15.43
N LYS A 2 15.02 -10.30 -16.12
CA LYS A 2 14.23 -9.13 -15.66
C LYS A 2 13.40 -9.52 -14.42
N LEU A 3 13.86 -9.13 -13.24
CA LEU A 3 13.21 -9.45 -11.97
C LEU A 3 11.93 -8.63 -11.82
N LYS A 4 10.81 -9.33 -12.01
CA LYS A 4 9.47 -8.84 -11.67
C LYS A 4 9.27 -9.18 -10.19
N ILE A 5 9.20 -8.19 -9.29
CA ILE A 5 8.30 -8.37 -8.14
C ILE A 5 7.01 -8.90 -8.73
N SER A 6 6.51 -10.00 -8.17
CA SER A 6 5.30 -10.64 -8.66
C SER A 6 4.26 -9.55 -8.82
N THR A 7 3.86 -9.29 -10.06
CA THR A 7 2.84 -8.30 -10.40
C THR A 7 1.58 -8.48 -9.56
N TRP A 8 1.37 -9.69 -9.06
CA TRP A 8 0.34 -10.06 -8.11
C TRP A 8 0.52 -9.39 -6.74
N LEU A 9 1.73 -9.39 -6.15
CA LEU A 9 1.99 -8.77 -4.85
C LEU A 9 1.76 -7.25 -4.88
N GLN A 10 2.15 -6.59 -5.98
CA GLN A 10 1.87 -5.17 -6.18
C GLN A 10 0.38 -4.90 -6.30
N ASN A 11 -0.32 -5.73 -7.07
CA ASN A 11 -1.76 -5.60 -7.24
C ASN A 11 -2.51 -5.82 -5.93
N LEU A 12 -2.04 -6.75 -5.08
CA LEU A 12 -2.57 -6.92 -3.73
C LEU A 12 -2.32 -5.71 -2.85
N GLY A 13 -1.12 -5.14 -2.87
CA GLY A 13 -0.81 -3.92 -2.12
C GLY A 13 -1.69 -2.75 -2.54
N ILE A 14 -1.91 -2.58 -3.86
CA ILE A 14 -2.81 -1.55 -4.41
C ILE A 14 -4.26 -1.84 -4.01
N ALA A 15 -4.73 -3.08 -4.16
CA ALA A 15 -6.09 -3.46 -3.78
C ALA A 15 -6.35 -3.25 -2.29
N CYS A 16 -5.39 -3.63 -1.44
CA CYS A 16 -5.43 -3.41 0.01
C CYS A 16 -5.48 -1.92 0.34
N SER A 17 -4.67 -1.11 -0.35
CA SER A 17 -4.66 0.34 -0.20
C SER A 17 -6.01 0.97 -0.56
N ILE A 18 -6.59 0.61 -1.71
CA ILE A 18 -7.90 1.11 -2.16
C ILE A 18 -8.99 0.69 -1.18
N ALA A 19 -9.04 -0.59 -0.81
CA ALA A 19 -10.03 -1.11 0.11
C ALA A 19 -9.95 -0.47 1.49
N SER A 20 -8.74 -0.28 2.00
CA SER A 20 -8.53 0.37 3.28
C SER A 20 -8.94 1.85 3.24
N LEU A 21 -8.58 2.59 2.17
CA LEU A 21 -8.99 3.99 2.01
C LEU A 21 -10.51 4.13 1.91
N LEU A 22 -11.17 3.34 1.08
CA LEU A 22 -12.63 3.39 0.94
C LEU A 22 -13.34 2.98 2.24
N THR A 23 -12.81 1.98 2.95
CA THR A 23 -13.34 1.58 4.26
C THR A 23 -13.13 2.66 5.31
N LEU A 24 -11.99 3.36 5.28
CA LEU A 24 -11.70 4.49 6.17
C LEU A 24 -12.65 5.66 5.88
N PHE A 25 -12.84 6.03 4.62
CA PHE A 25 -13.83 7.04 4.22
C PHE A 25 -15.21 6.67 4.75
N PHE A 26 -15.62 5.41 4.55
CA PHE A 26 -16.92 4.92 4.99
C PHE A 26 -17.08 4.97 6.51
N ARG A 27 -16.01 4.73 7.27
CA ARG A 27 -15.99 4.81 8.73
C ARG A 27 -16.07 6.26 9.25
N LEU A 28 -15.46 7.21 8.52
CA LEU A 28 -15.46 8.64 8.88
C LEU A 28 -16.79 9.32 8.52
N SER A 29 -17.42 8.91 7.43
CA SER A 29 -18.80 9.29 7.12
C SER A 29 -19.73 8.60 8.12
N GLU A 30 -20.50 9.37 8.90
CA GLU A 30 -21.46 8.89 9.90
C GLU A 30 -22.66 8.13 9.29
N PHE A 31 -22.43 7.13 8.44
CA PHE A 31 -23.47 6.28 7.89
C PHE A 31 -24.05 5.41 9.01
N SER A 32 -25.17 5.86 9.58
CA SER A 32 -25.88 5.27 10.72
C SER A 32 -26.26 3.78 10.55
N TRP A 33 -26.26 3.27 9.31
CA TRP A 33 -26.62 1.89 9.00
C TRP A 33 -25.48 0.89 9.22
N VAL A 34 -24.22 1.32 9.13
CA VAL A 34 -23.03 0.43 9.18
C VAL A 34 -22.32 0.50 10.53
N THR A 35 -22.45 1.60 11.26
CA THR A 35 -21.96 1.73 12.64
C THR A 35 -22.70 0.86 13.66
N LYS A 36 -23.81 0.21 13.26
CA LYS A 36 -24.63 -0.64 14.14
C LYS A 36 -23.97 -1.95 14.57
N SER A 37 -22.88 -2.41 13.93
CA SER A 37 -22.21 -3.65 14.31
C SER A 37 -20.73 -3.68 13.90
N VAL A 38 -19.88 -4.11 14.84
CA VAL A 38 -18.42 -4.25 14.72
C VAL A 38 -17.99 -5.08 13.50
N TYR A 39 -18.86 -5.97 13.03
CA TYR A 39 -18.57 -6.86 11.89
C TYR A 39 -18.73 -6.22 10.52
N HIS A 40 -19.40 -5.08 10.40
CA HIS A 40 -19.65 -4.49 9.08
C HIS A 40 -18.37 -3.89 8.46
N ILE A 41 -17.46 -3.35 9.28
CA ILE A 41 -16.22 -2.75 8.78
C ILE A 41 -15.30 -3.82 8.13
N PRO A 42 -14.99 -4.96 8.78
CA PRO A 42 -14.22 -6.03 8.14
C PRO A 42 -14.91 -6.62 6.90
N VAL A 43 -16.23 -6.84 6.95
CA VAL A 43 -16.98 -7.39 5.80
C VAL A 43 -16.95 -6.43 4.62
N PHE A 44 -17.18 -5.14 4.86
CA PHE A 44 -17.10 -4.10 3.85
C PHE A 44 -15.70 -4.04 3.24
N PHE A 45 -14.66 -4.08 4.07
CA PHE A 45 -13.28 -4.14 3.60
C PHE A 45 -13.02 -5.33 2.68
N VAL A 46 -13.45 -6.54 3.06
CA VAL A 46 -13.24 -7.75 2.23
C VAL A 46 -13.96 -7.64 0.89
N CYS A 47 -15.21 -7.15 0.88
CA CYS A 47 -15.97 -6.94 -0.35
C CYS A 47 -15.25 -5.96 -1.29
N ILE A 48 -14.82 -4.81 -0.78
CA ILE A 48 -14.11 -3.81 -1.56
C ILE A 48 -12.73 -4.32 -1.99
N PHE A 49 -12.03 -5.08 -1.14
CA PHE A 49 -10.74 -5.67 -1.47
C PHE A 49 -10.83 -6.61 -2.65
N LEU A 50 -11.82 -7.51 -2.67
CA LEU A 50 -12.06 -8.42 -3.79
C LEU A 50 -12.38 -7.67 -5.08
N MET A 51 -13.22 -6.63 -5.03
CA MET A 51 -13.47 -5.77 -6.19
C MET A 51 -12.20 -5.01 -6.62
N SER A 52 -11.40 -4.54 -5.66
CA SER A 52 -10.20 -3.76 -5.93
C SER A 52 -9.10 -4.58 -6.60
N ILE A 53 -9.06 -5.90 -6.38
CA ILE A 53 -8.14 -6.81 -7.10
C ILE A 53 -8.36 -6.74 -8.61
N ILE A 54 -9.61 -6.60 -9.06
CA ILE A 54 -9.98 -6.57 -10.49
C ILE A 54 -9.37 -5.32 -11.14
N ILE A 55 -9.48 -4.17 -10.49
CA ILE A 55 -9.01 -2.87 -11.02
C ILE A 55 -7.54 -2.57 -10.68
N ALA A 56 -6.91 -3.33 -9.78
CA ALA A 56 -5.55 -3.05 -9.30
C ALA A 56 -4.51 -3.01 -10.43
N ALA A 57 -4.71 -3.81 -11.48
CA ALA A 57 -3.84 -3.82 -12.64
C ALA A 57 -3.90 -2.50 -13.43
N ASP A 58 -5.09 -1.93 -13.59
CA ASP A 58 -5.31 -0.66 -14.29
C ASP A 58 -4.75 0.51 -13.47
N VAL A 59 -5.00 0.50 -12.17
CA VAL A 59 -4.44 1.51 -11.24
C VAL A 59 -2.91 1.48 -11.26
N ARG A 60 -2.29 0.29 -11.29
CA ARG A 60 -0.83 0.17 -11.44
C ARG A 60 -0.33 0.81 -12.74
N ASN A 61 -1.04 0.61 -13.85
CA ASN A 61 -0.67 1.20 -15.14
C ASN A 61 -0.83 2.73 -15.11
N LEU A 62 -1.88 3.24 -14.47
CA LEU A 62 -2.07 4.66 -14.17
C LEU A 62 -0.89 5.23 -13.36
N PHE A 63 -0.47 4.55 -12.29
CA PHE A 63 0.71 4.95 -11.51
C PHE A 63 1.98 5.01 -12.35
N LYS A 64 2.23 4.02 -13.21
CA LYS A 64 3.37 4.05 -14.14
C LYS A 64 3.31 5.26 -15.07
N LYS A 65 2.12 5.58 -15.58
CA LYS A 65 1.91 6.75 -16.46
C LYS A 65 2.13 8.06 -15.70
N LEU A 66 1.61 8.16 -14.48
CA LEU A 66 1.75 9.33 -13.59
C LEU A 66 3.22 9.65 -13.29
N PHE A 67 4.02 8.64 -12.97
CA PHE A 67 5.45 8.81 -12.69
C PHE A 67 6.32 8.95 -13.96
N TRP A 68 5.69 9.02 -15.14
CA TRP A 68 6.34 9.00 -16.45
C TRP A 68 7.36 7.85 -16.57
N TYR A 69 7.01 6.69 -16.04
CA TYR A 69 7.88 5.52 -15.99
C TYR A 69 8.48 5.20 -17.37
N GLU A 70 7.64 5.25 -18.40
CA GLU A 70 8.01 4.89 -19.77
C GLU A 70 8.92 5.92 -20.46
N LYS A 71 8.88 7.19 -20.03
CA LYS A 71 9.67 8.27 -20.66
C LYS A 71 11.08 8.40 -20.08
N ARG A 72 11.43 7.61 -19.05
CA ARG A 72 12.73 7.75 -18.34
C ARG A 72 13.78 6.79 -18.87
N LYS A 73 15.00 7.32 -19.05
CA LYS A 73 16.20 6.53 -19.40
C LYS A 73 16.53 5.48 -18.33
N ILE A 74 16.32 5.82 -17.05
CA ILE A 74 16.55 4.93 -15.91
C ILE A 74 15.24 4.80 -15.13
N GLN A 75 14.55 3.68 -15.32
CA GLN A 75 13.21 3.45 -14.75
C GLN A 75 13.25 2.88 -13.32
N ARG A 76 14.40 2.35 -12.90
CA ARG A 76 14.57 1.56 -11.68
C ARG A 76 14.31 2.31 -10.36
N PRO A 77 14.90 3.50 -10.10
CA PRO A 77 14.70 4.20 -8.83
C PRO A 77 13.24 4.57 -8.57
N ILE A 78 12.53 5.00 -9.62
CA ILE A 78 11.11 5.33 -9.52
C ILE A 78 10.24 4.10 -9.31
N TRP A 79 10.64 2.94 -9.84
CA TRP A 79 9.95 1.70 -9.53
C TRP A 79 10.05 1.34 -8.06
N GLN A 80 11.24 1.48 -7.47
CA GLN A 80 11.50 1.19 -6.06
C GLN A 80 10.70 2.13 -5.16
N VAL A 81 10.72 3.43 -5.45
CA VAL A 81 9.90 4.42 -4.75
C VAL A 81 8.41 4.10 -4.89
N GLY A 82 7.95 3.72 -6.09
CA GLY A 82 6.55 3.36 -6.33
C GLY A 82 6.09 2.13 -5.55
N ILE A 83 6.90 1.06 -5.50
CA ILE A 83 6.59 -0.14 -4.72
C ILE A 83 6.60 0.17 -3.22
N GLY A 84 7.64 0.86 -2.75
CA GLY A 84 7.74 1.29 -1.34
C GLY A 84 6.53 2.12 -0.95
N PHE A 85 6.10 3.03 -1.81
CA PHE A 85 4.92 3.86 -1.59
C PHE A 85 3.62 3.03 -1.50
N ILE A 86 3.42 2.04 -2.39
CA ILE A 86 2.25 1.15 -2.32
C ILE A 86 2.22 0.37 -0.99
N PHE A 87 3.36 -0.18 -0.59
CA PHE A 87 3.48 -0.93 0.67
C PHE A 87 3.29 -0.05 1.90
N PHE A 88 3.82 1.17 1.86
CA PHE A 88 3.60 2.18 2.89
C PHE A 88 2.12 2.50 3.00
N LEU A 89 1.46 2.81 1.88
CA LEU A 89 0.03 3.16 1.87
C LEU A 89 -0.84 2.02 2.43
N ALA A 90 -0.58 0.78 2.00
CA ALA A 90 -1.31 -0.38 2.48
C ALA A 90 -1.21 -0.54 4.01
N GLN A 91 -0.01 -0.38 4.58
CA GLN A 91 0.21 -0.50 6.02
C GLN A 91 -0.50 0.60 6.81
N ILE A 92 -0.34 1.87 6.40
CA ILE A 92 -0.97 2.99 7.12
C ILE A 92 -2.48 2.89 7.06
N SER A 93 -3.04 2.53 5.91
CA SER A 93 -4.48 2.49 5.72
C SER A 93 -5.09 1.31 6.48
N MET A 94 -4.40 0.17 6.55
CA MET A 94 -4.87 -0.99 7.33
C MET A 94 -4.89 -0.67 8.83
N VAL A 95 -3.84 -0.02 9.37
CA VAL A 95 -3.81 0.42 10.77
C VAL A 95 -4.93 1.42 11.07
N MET A 96 -5.13 2.41 10.19
CA MET A 96 -6.19 3.41 10.37
C MET A 96 -7.61 2.81 10.35
N VAL A 97 -7.82 1.74 9.58
CA VAL A 97 -9.13 1.06 9.52
C VAL A 97 -9.34 0.17 10.74
N PHE A 98 -8.38 -0.68 11.09
CA PHE A 98 -8.60 -1.78 12.02
C PHE A 98 -8.08 -1.56 13.44
N SER A 99 -7.16 -0.61 13.64
CA SER A 99 -6.44 -0.51 14.92
C SER A 99 -6.12 0.94 15.29
N GLN A 100 -7.16 1.73 15.58
CA GLN A 100 -7.03 3.12 16.03
C GLN A 100 -6.18 3.28 17.30
N GLU A 101 -6.10 2.26 18.16
CA GLU A 101 -5.24 2.28 19.33
C GLU A 101 -3.76 2.44 18.95
N LEU A 102 -3.33 1.86 17.81
CA LEU A 102 -1.97 1.98 17.30
C LEU A 102 -1.66 3.37 16.71
N THR A 103 -2.68 4.23 16.54
CA THR A 103 -2.46 5.61 16.09
C THR A 103 -2.13 6.57 17.23
N GLN A 104 -2.31 6.15 18.49
CA GLN A 104 -2.07 6.98 19.68
C GLN A 104 -0.58 7.09 20.08
N PRO A 105 0.24 6.03 20.05
CA PRO A 105 1.65 6.14 20.40
C PRO A 105 2.39 7.07 19.43
N GLN A 106 3.24 7.95 19.97
CA GLN A 106 3.99 8.94 19.20
C GLN A 106 5.49 8.78 19.42
N LEU A 107 6.27 9.08 18.38
CA LEU A 107 7.72 9.18 18.41
C LEU A 107 8.13 10.52 17.79
N GLY A 108 8.74 11.41 18.59
CA GLY A 108 9.17 12.73 18.09
C GLY A 108 8.02 13.60 17.56
N GLY A 109 6.81 13.44 18.10
CA GLY A 109 5.61 14.15 17.65
C GLY A 109 4.91 13.55 16.42
N MET A 110 5.43 12.47 15.84
CA MET A 110 4.77 11.73 14.76
C MET A 110 4.12 10.44 15.29
N PRO A 111 2.94 10.04 14.78
CA PRO A 111 2.36 8.75 15.11
C PRO A 111 3.31 7.58 14.79
N LEU A 112 3.56 6.72 15.77
CA LEU A 112 4.57 5.66 15.70
C LEU A 112 4.29 4.69 14.54
N PHE A 113 3.01 4.40 14.26
CA PHE A 113 2.63 3.52 13.15
C PHE A 113 3.06 4.06 11.77
N LEU A 114 3.09 5.40 11.59
CA LEU A 114 3.59 6.02 10.36
C LEU A 114 5.09 5.79 10.23
N VAL A 115 5.83 5.96 11.32
CA VAL A 115 7.28 5.72 11.36
C VAL A 115 7.59 4.25 11.04
N ILE A 116 6.90 3.32 11.70
CA ILE A 116 7.05 1.88 11.46
C ILE A 116 6.71 1.52 10.01
N ALA A 117 5.58 2.02 9.48
CA ALA A 117 5.19 1.76 8.11
C ALA A 117 6.22 2.28 7.10
N PHE A 118 6.78 3.47 7.36
CA PHE A 118 7.83 4.05 6.54
C PHE A 118 9.10 3.23 6.58
N MET A 119 9.57 2.84 7.78
CA MET A 119 10.76 2.00 7.94
C MET A 119 10.59 0.64 7.25
N ASN A 120 9.43 0.00 7.40
CA ASN A 120 9.12 -1.26 6.74
C ASN A 120 9.15 -1.13 5.21
N ALA A 121 8.51 -0.08 4.68
CA ALA A 121 8.51 0.19 3.25
C ALA A 121 9.93 0.45 2.72
N PHE A 122 10.74 1.21 3.46
CA PHE A 122 12.13 1.47 3.12
C PHE A 122 12.98 0.19 3.13
N ILE A 123 12.91 -0.59 4.21
CA ILE A 123 13.62 -1.87 4.33
C ILE A 123 13.24 -2.81 3.18
N LEU A 124 11.96 -2.90 2.83
CA LEU A 124 11.51 -3.70 1.70
C LEU A 124 12.16 -3.25 0.38
N THR A 125 12.26 -1.93 0.14
CA THR A 125 12.92 -1.40 -1.06
C THR A 125 14.43 -1.66 -1.09
N VAL A 126 15.10 -1.61 0.07
CA VAL A 126 16.53 -1.89 0.21
C VAL A 126 16.83 -3.39 0.08
N ILE A 127 16.06 -4.25 0.75
CA ILE A 127 16.15 -5.71 0.60
C ILE A 127 15.92 -6.11 -0.86
N TYR A 128 14.92 -5.49 -1.51
CA TYR A 128 14.69 -5.69 -2.94
C TYR A 128 15.91 -5.28 -3.77
N GLU A 129 16.57 -4.18 -3.42
CA GLU A 129 17.79 -3.74 -4.11
C GLU A 129 18.93 -4.73 -3.95
N GLU A 130 19.20 -5.19 -2.72
CA GLU A 130 20.33 -6.07 -2.42
C GLU A 130 20.14 -7.50 -2.95
N ILE A 131 19.00 -8.14 -2.69
CA ILE A 131 18.76 -9.54 -3.07
C ILE A 131 18.76 -9.70 -4.60
N PHE A 132 18.21 -8.74 -5.33
CA PHE A 132 17.89 -8.92 -6.74
C PHE A 132 18.84 -8.22 -7.70
N TYR A 133 19.66 -7.28 -7.22
CA TYR A 133 20.56 -6.51 -8.09
C TYR A 133 22.04 -6.74 -7.81
N ARG A 134 22.44 -7.12 -6.59
CA ARG A 134 23.83 -7.46 -6.32
C ARG A 134 24.30 -8.67 -7.14
N THR A 135 23.40 -9.61 -7.41
CA THR A 135 23.68 -10.84 -8.17
C THR A 135 23.69 -10.64 -9.69
N SER A 136 23.25 -9.49 -10.24
CA SER A 136 23.24 -9.26 -11.70
C SER A 136 24.47 -8.52 -12.23
N ASN A 137 25.37 -8.08 -11.35
CA ASN A 137 26.62 -7.39 -11.66
C ASN A 137 27.86 -8.20 -11.22
N GLN A 138 27.69 -9.48 -10.91
CA GLN A 138 28.76 -10.49 -10.89
C GLN A 138 28.58 -11.38 -12.12
#